data_AF-W2T903-F1
#
_entry.id   AF-W2T903-F1
#
_cell.length_a   1.000
_cell.length_b   1.000
_cell.length_c   1.000
_cell.angle_alpha   90.00
_cell.angle_beta   90.00
_cell.angle_gamma   90.00
#
_symmetry.space_group_name_H-M   'P 1'
#
loop_
_entity.id
_entity.type
_entity.pdbx_description
1 polymer ?
#
loop_
_entity_poly.entity_id
_entity_poly.type
_entity_poly.pdbx_seq_one_letter_code
_entity_poly.pdbx_strand_id
1 'polypeptide(L)'
;MSSPFDFDSVDAALKEALKGPAYEEVHRILYGRSHPELQIPKDALEIATKNNFDIRGYEITAEPEQLRAPRKVKVAAIQFSIVLPTNAPVEEQRKAIHQKVAHMIDAAVLSGANIICMHELWTMPFAFCTRERLPWTEFAESAEHGPSTKFLSQIAAKYGVVIVSSILERDESKDDVLWNAAVVISNSGKVIGKSRKNHIPRIGDFSESTYYMESTLGHPVFDTAFGKIAINVCYGRHHPQNWMMYALNGAEIIFNPCAEVVENLSPEDPTKLLLSEPMWAIEARSAAIANHCFTVPINRVGRESFPNEFTSGDGRTAHKEIGQFYGSAYVAAPDGSRTPGLSRTKDGVLVVEIDLNLCRQTKDHLCFRMTQRLDLYAKSITAAADPNYKPDIHREK
;
A
#
# COMPACT_ATOMS: atom_id res chain seq x y z
N MET A 1 25.61 -18.98 2.17
CA MET A 1 24.85 -17.81 2.65
C MET A 1 23.41 -18.26 2.71
N SER A 2 22.69 -18.00 3.80
CA SER A 2 21.24 -18.23 3.82
C SER A 2 20.61 -17.41 2.70
N SER A 3 19.56 -17.95 2.10
CA SER A 3 18.81 -17.22 1.10
C SER A 3 18.29 -15.92 1.76
N PRO A 4 18.31 -14.74 1.10
CA PRO A 4 17.64 -13.55 1.64
C PRO A 4 16.13 -13.77 1.89
N PHE A 5 15.61 -14.91 1.47
CA PHE A 5 14.23 -15.38 1.61
C PHE A 5 14.00 -16.31 2.82
N ASP A 6 15.04 -16.69 3.58
CA ASP A 6 14.91 -17.42 4.87
C ASP A 6 14.54 -16.47 6.03
N PHE A 7 14.46 -15.16 5.74
CA PHE A 7 14.18 -14.11 6.71
C PHE A 7 12.71 -13.70 6.69
N ASP A 8 11.96 -14.11 7.73
CA ASP A 8 10.52 -13.87 7.86
C ASP A 8 10.19 -12.38 8.03
N SER A 9 10.78 -11.70 9.02
CA SER A 9 10.59 -10.27 9.26
C SER A 9 11.71 -9.68 10.11
N VAL A 10 11.93 -8.36 9.95
CA VAL A 10 12.88 -7.59 10.78
C VAL A 10 12.51 -7.67 12.26
N ASP A 11 11.22 -7.56 12.55
CA ASP A 11 10.68 -7.61 13.90
C ASP A 11 10.98 -8.95 14.61
N ALA A 12 10.77 -10.07 13.92
CA ALA A 12 11.06 -11.40 14.47
C ALA A 12 12.55 -11.55 14.79
N ALA A 13 13.43 -11.13 13.87
CA ALA A 13 14.87 -11.21 14.05
C ALA A 13 15.38 -10.32 15.18
N LEU A 14 14.86 -9.09 15.31
CA LEU A 14 15.21 -8.20 16.42
C LEU A 14 14.77 -8.76 17.78
N LYS A 15 13.57 -9.35 17.85
CA LYS A 15 13.02 -9.94 19.09
C LYS A 15 13.77 -11.21 19.51
N GLU A 16 14.30 -11.96 18.55
CA GLU A 16 15.16 -13.12 18.83
C GLU A 16 16.56 -12.70 19.32
N ALA A 17 17.16 -11.71 18.64
CA ALA A 17 18.54 -11.31 18.87
C ALA A 17 18.75 -10.38 20.07
N LEU A 18 17.77 -9.52 20.40
CA LEU A 18 17.86 -8.53 21.46
C LEU A 18 16.84 -8.82 22.57
N LYS A 19 17.20 -8.50 23.82
CA LYS A 19 16.32 -8.66 24.99
C LYS A 19 16.48 -7.50 25.96
N GLY A 20 15.46 -7.28 26.79
CA GLY A 20 15.50 -6.29 27.87
C GLY A 20 15.74 -4.86 27.37
N PRO A 21 16.51 -4.03 28.09
CA PRO A 21 16.67 -2.61 27.77
C PRO A 21 17.21 -2.31 26.37
N ALA A 22 18.05 -3.18 25.81
CA ALA A 22 18.59 -2.99 24.46
C ALA A 22 17.51 -3.16 23.38
N TYR A 23 16.62 -4.14 23.54
CA TYR A 23 15.49 -4.33 22.63
C TYR A 23 14.54 -3.12 22.69
N GLU A 24 14.19 -2.66 23.90
CA GLU A 24 13.31 -1.50 24.07
C GLU A 24 13.88 -0.24 23.41
N GLU A 25 15.19 0.02 23.55
CA GLU A 25 15.81 1.21 22.97
C GLU A 25 15.90 1.13 21.44
N VAL A 26 16.26 -0.04 20.89
CA VAL A 26 16.23 -0.27 19.44
C VAL A 26 14.80 -0.13 18.91
N HIS A 27 13.82 -0.68 19.62
CA HIS A 27 12.42 -0.58 19.23
C HIS A 27 11.93 0.87 19.27
N ARG A 28 12.29 1.64 20.30
CA ARG A 28 11.96 3.08 20.40
C ARG A 28 12.52 3.87 19.22
N ILE A 29 13.77 3.62 18.82
CA ILE A 29 14.41 4.33 17.70
C ILE A 29 13.78 3.93 16.36
N LEU A 30 13.61 2.62 16.12
CA LEU A 30 13.15 2.11 14.84
C LEU A 30 11.64 2.21 14.64
N TYR A 31 10.83 2.18 15.70
CA TYR A 31 9.37 2.13 15.62
C TYR A 31 8.68 3.29 16.32
N GLY A 32 9.41 4.12 17.08
CA GLY A 32 8.90 5.31 17.76
C GLY A 32 8.38 5.04 19.18
N ARG A 33 7.49 4.06 19.34
CA ARG A 33 7.03 3.55 20.64
C ARG A 33 6.51 2.12 20.54
N SER A 34 6.34 1.47 21.68
CA SER A 34 5.68 0.17 21.76
C SER A 34 4.18 0.33 21.58
N HIS A 35 3.60 -0.50 20.71
CA HIS A 35 2.17 -0.54 20.42
C HIS A 35 1.57 -1.80 21.05
N PRO A 36 0.55 -1.70 21.91
CA PRO A 36 -0.11 -2.87 22.47
C PRO A 36 -0.63 -3.78 21.37
N GLU A 37 -0.41 -5.09 21.51
CA GLU A 37 -1.02 -6.08 20.61
C GLU A 37 -2.51 -6.20 20.90
N LEU A 38 -3.35 -6.18 19.85
CA LEU A 38 -4.78 -6.45 19.99
C LEU A 38 -4.99 -7.95 20.15
N GLN A 39 -5.91 -8.32 21.05
CA GLN A 39 -6.36 -9.70 21.14
C GLN A 39 -7.19 -10.05 19.89
N ILE A 40 -6.64 -10.92 19.04
CA ILE A 40 -7.37 -11.45 17.88
C ILE A 40 -8.41 -12.48 18.36
N PRO A 41 -9.68 -12.37 17.93
CA PRO A 41 -10.71 -13.34 18.28
C PRO A 41 -10.37 -14.75 17.81
N LYS A 42 -10.77 -15.76 18.61
CA LYS A 42 -10.47 -17.17 18.34
C LYS A 42 -10.95 -17.60 16.95
N ASP A 43 -12.15 -17.20 16.56
CA ASP A 43 -12.73 -17.56 15.26
C ASP A 43 -11.91 -16.97 14.09
N ALA A 44 -11.38 -15.75 14.24
CA ALA A 44 -10.50 -15.15 13.24
C ALA A 44 -9.16 -15.91 13.15
N LEU A 45 -8.60 -16.34 14.29
CA LEU A 45 -7.39 -17.17 14.33
C LEU A 45 -7.61 -18.55 13.71
N GLU A 46 -8.78 -19.15 13.92
CA GLU A 46 -9.14 -20.44 13.31
C GLU A 46 -9.25 -20.32 11.78
N ILE A 47 -9.86 -19.24 11.27
CA ILE A 47 -9.90 -18.96 9.83
C ILE A 47 -8.48 -18.76 9.29
N ALA A 48 -7.66 -17.96 9.96
CA ALA A 48 -6.28 -17.68 9.55
C ALA A 48 -5.43 -18.96 9.49
N THR A 49 -5.54 -19.81 10.51
CA THR A 49 -4.83 -21.09 10.60
C THR A 49 -5.29 -22.05 9.50
N LYS A 50 -6.61 -22.19 9.31
CA LYS A 50 -7.19 -23.08 8.29
C LYS A 50 -6.80 -22.69 6.87
N ASN A 51 -6.66 -21.40 6.61
CA ASN A 51 -6.36 -20.85 5.29
C ASN A 51 -4.89 -20.42 5.13
N ASN A 52 -4.02 -20.77 6.09
CA ASN A 52 -2.57 -20.56 6.05
C ASN A 52 -2.14 -19.10 5.79
N PHE A 53 -2.67 -18.15 6.57
CA PHE A 53 -2.21 -16.76 6.56
C PHE A 53 -1.98 -16.25 7.98
N ASP A 54 -1.08 -15.28 8.13
CA ASP A 54 -0.83 -14.63 9.43
C ASP A 54 -1.92 -13.59 9.73
N ILE A 55 -2.32 -13.45 11.00
CA ILE A 55 -3.15 -12.32 11.45
C ILE A 55 -2.51 -11.67 12.66
N ARG A 56 -2.32 -10.34 12.61
CA ARG A 56 -1.74 -9.56 13.71
C ARG A 56 -2.57 -8.32 13.99
N GLY A 57 -2.50 -7.87 15.24
CA GLY A 57 -3.33 -6.79 15.76
C GLY A 57 -2.51 -5.79 16.57
N TYR A 58 -2.68 -4.49 16.37
CA TYR A 58 -2.02 -3.45 17.18
C TYR A 58 -2.95 -2.26 17.49
N GLU A 59 -2.65 -1.52 18.56
CA GLU A 59 -3.35 -0.27 18.91
C GLU A 59 -2.40 0.95 18.81
N ILE A 60 -2.90 2.02 18.21
CA ILE A 60 -2.26 3.34 18.19
C ILE A 60 -3.23 4.37 18.76
N THR A 61 -2.92 4.86 19.97
CA THR A 61 -3.79 5.75 20.73
C THR A 61 -3.46 7.23 20.53
N ALA A 62 -4.46 8.07 20.80
CA ALA A 62 -4.34 9.51 20.98
C ALA A 62 -4.56 9.87 22.46
N GLU A 63 -4.12 11.07 22.87
CA GLU A 63 -4.44 11.59 24.20
C GLU A 63 -5.95 11.91 24.31
N PRO A 64 -6.58 11.75 25.49
CA PRO A 64 -7.97 12.13 25.68
C PRO A 64 -8.19 13.63 25.46
N GLU A 65 -9.22 13.99 24.69
CA GLU A 65 -9.64 15.39 24.50
C GLU A 65 -10.85 15.73 25.39
N GLN A 66 -10.86 16.93 25.96
CA GLN A 66 -11.98 17.40 26.79
C GLN A 66 -13.26 17.70 25.99
N LEU A 67 -13.11 18.05 24.71
CA LEU A 67 -14.21 18.52 23.86
C LEU A 67 -14.61 17.53 22.77
N ARG A 68 -13.86 16.44 22.59
CA ARG A 68 -14.11 15.46 21.52
C ARG A 68 -13.95 14.06 22.06
N ALA A 69 -14.92 13.22 21.73
CA ALA A 69 -14.79 11.79 21.97
C ALA A 69 -13.64 11.21 21.13
N PRO A 70 -12.99 10.12 21.58
CA PRO A 70 -12.07 9.33 20.77
C PRO A 70 -12.71 8.93 19.44
N ARG A 71 -11.97 9.05 18.34
CA ARG A 71 -12.42 8.64 16.99
C ARG A 71 -11.70 7.36 16.61
N LYS A 72 -12.00 6.29 17.34
CA LYS A 72 -11.41 4.96 17.15
C LYS A 72 -11.93 4.30 15.88
N VAL A 73 -11.02 3.83 15.04
CA VAL A 73 -11.28 3.14 13.78
C VAL A 73 -10.30 1.98 13.65
N LYS A 74 -10.77 0.81 13.20
CA LYS A 74 -9.91 -0.32 12.87
C LYS A 74 -9.68 -0.40 11.37
N VAL A 75 -8.43 -0.27 10.95
CA VAL A 75 -8.01 -0.49 9.57
C VAL A 75 -7.42 -1.89 9.41
N ALA A 76 -7.70 -2.54 8.29
CA ALA A 76 -7.10 -3.82 7.93
C ALA A 76 -6.32 -3.71 6.61
N ALA A 77 -5.05 -4.10 6.65
CA ALA A 77 -4.20 -4.26 5.47
C ALA A 77 -4.05 -5.75 5.13
N ILE A 78 -4.35 -6.12 3.89
CA ILE A 78 -4.28 -7.51 3.41
C ILE A 78 -3.20 -7.65 2.35
N GLN A 79 -2.18 -8.46 2.65
CA GLN A 79 -1.13 -8.87 1.70
C GLN A 79 -1.28 -10.35 1.37
N PHE A 80 -1.11 -10.73 0.11
CA PHE A 80 -1.16 -12.14 -0.28
C PHE A 80 -0.44 -12.39 -1.61
N SER A 81 -0.28 -13.66 -1.92
CA SER A 81 0.27 -14.21 -3.16
C SER A 81 -0.83 -14.73 -4.07
N ILE A 82 -0.58 -14.75 -5.39
CA ILE A 82 -1.50 -15.38 -6.35
C ILE A 82 -1.74 -16.87 -6.01
N VAL A 83 -2.84 -17.41 -6.51
CA VAL A 83 -3.29 -18.77 -6.13
C VAL A 83 -2.95 -19.81 -7.20
N LEU A 84 -3.32 -19.54 -8.44
CA LEU A 84 -3.09 -20.44 -9.57
C LEU A 84 -1.86 -20.02 -10.36
N PRO A 85 -1.22 -20.95 -11.11
CA PRO A 85 -0.16 -20.60 -12.05
C PRO A 85 -0.62 -19.55 -13.06
N THR A 86 0.30 -18.68 -13.49
CA THR A 86 0.01 -17.56 -14.40
C THR A 86 -0.46 -18.00 -15.80
N ASN A 87 -0.27 -19.27 -16.17
CA ASN A 87 -0.74 -19.86 -17.41
C ASN A 87 -2.15 -20.46 -17.34
N ALA A 88 -2.82 -20.42 -16.18
CA ALA A 88 -4.21 -20.82 -16.04
C ALA A 88 -5.16 -19.81 -16.72
N PRO A 89 -6.42 -20.17 -17.04
CA PRO A 89 -7.39 -19.21 -17.58
C PRO A 89 -7.57 -17.99 -16.67
N VAL A 90 -7.62 -16.78 -17.25
CA VAL A 90 -7.71 -15.49 -16.54
C VAL A 90 -8.87 -15.46 -15.53
N GLU A 91 -10.03 -15.99 -15.93
CA GLU A 91 -11.22 -16.04 -15.08
C GLU A 91 -11.00 -16.93 -13.84
N GLU A 92 -10.39 -18.10 -14.01
CA GLU A 92 -10.11 -19.04 -12.91
C GLU A 92 -9.05 -18.48 -11.95
N GLN A 93 -8.03 -17.78 -12.47
CA GLN A 93 -7.07 -17.07 -11.64
C GLN A 93 -7.77 -16.03 -10.74
N ARG A 94 -8.66 -15.21 -11.31
CA ARG A 94 -9.43 -14.19 -10.57
C ARG A 94 -10.34 -14.82 -9.52
N LYS A 95 -11.08 -15.88 -9.88
CA LYS A 95 -11.98 -16.60 -8.96
C LYS A 95 -11.22 -17.19 -7.77
N ALA A 96 -10.06 -17.80 -8.01
CA ALA A 96 -9.24 -18.39 -6.95
C ALA A 96 -8.73 -17.30 -5.98
N ILE A 97 -8.32 -16.15 -6.51
CA ILE A 97 -7.93 -14.99 -5.71
C ILE A 97 -9.13 -14.45 -4.90
N HIS A 98 -10.31 -14.29 -5.51
CA HIS A 98 -11.53 -13.85 -4.80
C HIS A 98 -11.86 -14.78 -3.62
N GLN A 99 -11.77 -16.10 -3.81
CA GLN A 99 -12.00 -17.08 -2.74
C GLN A 99 -10.99 -16.96 -1.60
N LYS A 100 -9.69 -16.85 -1.91
CA LYS A 100 -8.65 -16.64 -0.89
C LYS A 100 -8.93 -15.36 -0.09
N VAL A 101 -9.16 -14.25 -0.79
CA VAL A 101 -9.37 -12.93 -0.17
C VAL A 101 -10.66 -12.89 0.65
N ALA A 102 -11.72 -13.62 0.28
CA ALA A 102 -12.94 -13.72 1.08
C ALA A 102 -12.64 -14.18 2.51
N HIS A 103 -11.81 -15.22 2.68
CA HIS A 103 -11.44 -15.73 4.00
C HIS A 103 -10.59 -14.73 4.80
N MET A 104 -9.72 -13.98 4.14
CA MET A 104 -8.91 -12.94 4.79
C MET A 104 -9.79 -11.76 5.24
N ILE A 105 -10.78 -11.37 4.43
CA ILE A 105 -11.78 -10.36 4.80
C ILE A 105 -12.63 -10.84 5.97
N ASP A 106 -13.10 -12.09 5.97
CA ASP A 106 -13.88 -12.65 7.07
C ASP A 106 -13.10 -12.57 8.40
N ALA A 107 -11.81 -12.92 8.41
CA ALA A 107 -10.97 -12.80 9.60
C ALA A 107 -10.74 -11.34 10.03
N ALA A 108 -10.58 -10.41 9.07
CA ALA A 108 -10.46 -8.97 9.36
C ALA A 108 -11.75 -8.42 9.99
N VAL A 109 -12.91 -8.78 9.45
CA VAL A 109 -14.24 -8.37 9.94
C VAL A 109 -14.49 -8.94 11.33
N LEU A 110 -14.19 -10.21 11.58
CA LEU A 110 -14.29 -10.81 12.91
C LEU A 110 -13.40 -10.10 13.92
N SER A 111 -12.25 -9.57 13.49
CA SER A 111 -11.34 -8.76 14.29
C SER A 111 -11.80 -7.29 14.48
N GLY A 112 -12.96 -6.94 13.90
CA GLY A 112 -13.62 -5.64 14.04
C GLY A 112 -13.17 -4.59 13.03
N ALA A 113 -12.55 -4.96 11.91
CA ALA A 113 -12.12 -4.00 10.89
C ALA A 113 -13.30 -3.15 10.39
N ASN A 114 -13.09 -1.84 10.28
CA ASN A 114 -14.04 -0.89 9.69
C ASN A 114 -13.68 -0.53 8.25
N ILE A 115 -12.37 -0.47 7.94
CA ILE A 115 -11.84 -0.18 6.61
C ILE A 115 -10.84 -1.27 6.24
N ILE A 116 -11.00 -1.87 5.06
CA ILE A 116 -10.13 -2.94 4.56
C ILE A 116 -9.49 -2.48 3.25
N CYS A 117 -8.19 -2.67 3.10
CA CYS A 117 -7.47 -2.39 1.87
C CYS A 117 -6.59 -3.60 1.49
N MET A 118 -6.62 -3.95 0.21
CA MET A 118 -5.71 -4.94 -0.38
C MET A 118 -4.50 -4.25 -1.01
N HIS A 119 -3.50 -5.03 -1.41
CA HIS A 119 -2.35 -4.53 -2.18
C HIS A 119 -2.73 -4.15 -3.62
N GLU A 120 -1.74 -3.66 -4.38
CA GLU A 120 -1.96 -3.19 -5.75
C GLU A 120 -2.34 -4.33 -6.70
N LEU A 121 -3.31 -4.06 -7.58
CA LEU A 121 -3.76 -4.95 -8.65
C LEU A 121 -4.04 -6.36 -8.16
N TRP A 122 -4.75 -6.44 -7.05
CA TRP A 122 -4.88 -7.64 -6.24
C TRP A 122 -5.54 -8.81 -6.98
N THR A 123 -6.28 -8.52 -8.06
CA THR A 123 -7.07 -9.48 -8.86
C THR A 123 -6.26 -10.24 -9.92
N MET A 124 -4.98 -9.92 -10.08
CA MET A 124 -4.13 -10.46 -11.15
C MET A 124 -2.68 -10.72 -10.72
N PRO A 125 -1.93 -11.58 -11.43
CA PRO A 125 -0.48 -11.56 -11.42
C PRO A 125 0.04 -10.19 -11.90
N PHE A 126 1.18 -9.75 -11.38
CA PHE A 126 1.83 -8.51 -11.78
C PHE A 126 2.58 -8.68 -13.10
N ALA A 127 1.83 -8.93 -14.17
CA ALA A 127 2.34 -9.36 -15.47
C ALA A 127 3.05 -8.29 -16.30
N PHE A 128 3.19 -7.06 -15.79
CA PHE A 128 3.71 -5.93 -16.58
C PHE A 128 5.18 -6.07 -16.96
N CYS A 129 5.95 -6.89 -16.23
CA CYS A 129 7.31 -7.24 -16.60
C CYS A 129 7.41 -7.93 -17.97
N THR A 130 6.36 -8.66 -18.37
CA THR A 130 6.29 -9.34 -19.67
C THR A 130 6.15 -8.37 -20.85
N ARG A 131 5.54 -7.19 -20.61
CA ARG A 131 5.12 -6.20 -21.63
C ARG A 131 4.13 -6.73 -22.67
N GLU A 132 3.62 -7.95 -22.48
CA GLU A 132 2.63 -8.57 -23.35
C GLU A 132 1.25 -7.95 -23.10
N ARG A 133 0.47 -7.73 -24.17
CA ARG A 133 -0.90 -7.22 -24.03
C ARG A 133 -1.88 -8.34 -23.68
N LEU A 134 -1.82 -9.46 -24.39
CA LEU A 134 -2.72 -10.60 -24.18
C LEU A 134 -1.97 -11.76 -23.49
N PRO A 135 -2.64 -12.51 -22.60
CA PRO A 135 -4.02 -12.33 -22.14
C PRO A 135 -4.16 -11.29 -21.00
N TRP A 136 -3.06 -10.64 -20.59
CA TRP A 136 -3.01 -9.84 -19.35
C TRP A 136 -4.01 -8.68 -19.30
N THR A 137 -4.30 -8.03 -20.43
CA THR A 137 -5.30 -6.95 -20.50
C THR A 137 -6.75 -7.43 -20.38
N GLU A 138 -7.02 -8.74 -20.42
CA GLU A 138 -8.33 -9.33 -20.10
C GLU A 138 -8.62 -9.33 -18.59
N PHE A 139 -7.59 -9.14 -17.74
CA PHE A 139 -7.82 -8.87 -16.33
C PHE A 139 -8.52 -7.53 -16.08
N ALA A 140 -8.43 -6.60 -17.04
CA ALA A 140 -9.03 -5.29 -16.90
C ALA A 140 -10.56 -5.37 -16.79
N GLU A 141 -11.15 -4.60 -15.87
CA GLU A 141 -12.59 -4.61 -15.61
C GLU A 141 -13.13 -3.20 -15.35
N SER A 142 -14.45 -3.02 -15.47
CA SER A 142 -15.08 -1.75 -15.08
C SER A 142 -14.88 -1.47 -13.60
N ALA A 143 -14.44 -0.26 -13.25
CA ALA A 143 -14.27 0.17 -11.86
C ALA A 143 -15.56 0.09 -11.04
N GLU A 144 -16.71 0.36 -11.65
CA GLU A 144 -18.00 0.44 -10.96
C GLU A 144 -18.86 -0.82 -11.12
N HIS A 145 -18.69 -1.55 -12.23
CA HIS A 145 -19.57 -2.66 -12.60
C HIS A 145 -18.83 -3.98 -12.82
N GLY A 146 -17.50 -3.98 -12.68
CA GLY A 146 -16.65 -5.15 -12.82
C GLY A 146 -16.93 -6.21 -11.76
N PRO A 147 -16.61 -7.49 -12.04
CA PRO A 147 -16.90 -8.59 -11.13
C PRO A 147 -16.24 -8.43 -9.75
N SER A 148 -15.01 -7.89 -9.65
CA SER A 148 -14.38 -7.70 -8.33
C SER A 148 -15.08 -6.61 -7.51
N THR A 149 -15.49 -5.49 -8.13
CA THR A 149 -16.29 -4.46 -7.44
C THR A 149 -17.62 -5.01 -6.97
N LYS A 150 -18.32 -5.80 -7.79
CA LYS A 150 -19.59 -6.45 -7.39
C LYS A 150 -19.42 -7.42 -6.22
N PHE A 151 -18.40 -8.27 -6.30
CA PHE A 151 -18.03 -9.21 -5.23
C PHE A 151 -17.77 -8.47 -3.91
N LEU A 152 -16.93 -7.44 -3.93
CA LEU A 152 -16.60 -6.66 -2.74
C LEU A 152 -17.77 -5.78 -2.25
N SER A 153 -18.63 -5.31 -3.13
CA SER A 153 -19.83 -4.53 -2.77
C SER A 153 -20.80 -5.34 -1.91
N GLN A 154 -20.99 -6.62 -2.25
CA GLN A 154 -21.82 -7.53 -1.45
C GLN A 154 -21.22 -7.76 -0.06
N ILE A 155 -19.90 -7.96 0.01
CA ILE A 155 -19.17 -8.14 1.28
C ILE A 155 -19.23 -6.86 2.14
N ALA A 156 -18.98 -5.70 1.53
CA ALA A 156 -19.02 -4.40 2.21
C ALA A 156 -20.39 -4.13 2.82
N ALA A 157 -21.48 -4.35 2.07
CA ALA A 157 -22.85 -4.21 2.58
C ALA A 157 -23.18 -5.23 3.68
N LYS A 158 -22.76 -6.50 3.51
CA LYS A 158 -23.01 -7.58 4.47
C LYS A 158 -22.40 -7.27 5.83
N TYR A 159 -21.17 -6.77 5.85
CA TYR A 159 -20.40 -6.57 7.07
C TYR A 159 -20.34 -5.12 7.55
N GLY A 160 -20.87 -4.17 6.79
CA GLY A 160 -20.86 -2.76 7.15
C GLY A 160 -19.45 -2.15 7.15
N VAL A 161 -18.58 -2.59 6.24
CA VAL A 161 -17.17 -2.15 6.16
C VAL A 161 -16.88 -1.39 4.87
N VAL A 162 -15.96 -0.44 4.92
CA VAL A 162 -15.41 0.23 3.73
C VAL A 162 -14.32 -0.67 3.14
N ILE A 163 -14.31 -0.82 1.81
CA ILE A 163 -13.28 -1.61 1.12
C ILE A 163 -12.59 -0.77 0.04
N VAL A 164 -11.26 -0.79 0.03
CA VAL A 164 -10.40 -0.19 -0.99
C VAL A 164 -9.83 -1.30 -1.88
N SER A 165 -10.11 -1.21 -3.18
CA SER A 165 -9.80 -2.26 -4.17
C SER A 165 -8.98 -1.70 -5.33
N SER A 166 -7.68 -1.99 -5.38
CA SER A 166 -6.80 -1.65 -6.50
C SER A 166 -6.88 -2.69 -7.62
N ILE A 167 -7.31 -2.26 -8.81
CA ILE A 167 -7.58 -3.12 -9.98
C ILE A 167 -7.05 -2.49 -11.27
N LEU A 168 -6.89 -3.32 -12.30
CA LEU A 168 -6.72 -2.84 -13.66
C LEU A 168 -8.10 -2.44 -14.16
N GLU A 169 -8.33 -1.16 -14.31
CA GLU A 169 -9.59 -0.62 -14.81
C GLU A 169 -9.58 -0.59 -16.34
N ARG A 170 -10.70 -0.99 -16.96
CA ARG A 170 -11.04 -0.66 -18.34
C ARG A 170 -12.14 0.41 -18.33
N ASP A 171 -11.84 1.58 -18.89
CA ASP A 171 -12.78 2.69 -18.97
C ASP A 171 -13.52 2.69 -20.31
N GLU A 172 -14.65 1.98 -20.37
CA GLU A 172 -15.51 1.88 -21.55
C GLU A 172 -15.99 3.26 -22.05
N SER A 173 -16.10 4.25 -21.16
CA SER A 173 -16.49 5.63 -21.54
C SER A 173 -15.38 6.41 -22.25
N LYS A 174 -14.16 5.86 -22.24
CA LYS A 174 -12.94 6.43 -22.82
C LYS A 174 -12.31 5.46 -23.82
N ASP A 175 -13.12 4.83 -24.66
CA ASP A 175 -12.65 3.91 -25.71
C ASP A 175 -11.77 2.78 -25.15
N ASP A 176 -12.24 2.15 -24.07
CA ASP A 176 -11.61 1.01 -23.41
C ASP A 176 -10.18 1.26 -22.91
N VAL A 177 -9.81 2.52 -22.67
CA VAL A 177 -8.49 2.88 -22.11
C VAL A 177 -8.30 2.24 -20.74
N LEU A 178 -7.11 1.70 -20.53
CA LEU A 178 -6.73 1.04 -19.29
C LEU A 178 -6.16 2.03 -18.27
N TRP A 179 -6.43 1.77 -16.99
CA TRP A 179 -5.91 2.54 -15.87
C TRP A 179 -5.56 1.63 -14.71
N ASN A 180 -4.57 2.01 -13.90
CA ASN A 180 -4.42 1.46 -12.56
C ASN A 180 -5.26 2.30 -11.60
N ALA A 181 -6.32 1.70 -11.05
CA ALA A 181 -7.33 2.41 -10.28
C ALA A 181 -7.58 1.75 -8.92
N ALA A 182 -7.76 2.56 -7.90
CA ALA A 182 -8.26 2.15 -6.60
C ALA A 182 -9.72 2.57 -6.44
N VAL A 183 -10.62 1.60 -6.35
CA VAL A 183 -12.05 1.80 -6.14
C VAL A 183 -12.34 1.82 -4.64
N VAL A 184 -13.15 2.80 -4.20
CA VAL A 184 -13.59 2.92 -2.81
C VAL A 184 -15.06 2.53 -2.71
N ILE A 185 -15.32 1.47 -1.96
CA ILE A 185 -16.65 0.91 -1.75
C ILE A 185 -17.08 1.25 -0.32
N SER A 186 -18.22 1.94 -0.18
CA SER A 186 -18.83 2.31 1.09
C SER A 186 -19.27 1.06 1.87
N ASN A 187 -19.37 1.21 3.20
CA ASN A 187 -20.05 0.28 4.11
C ASN A 187 -21.52 -0.03 3.74
N SER A 188 -22.13 0.73 2.84
CA SER A 188 -23.45 0.42 2.25
C SER A 188 -23.39 -0.55 1.07
N GLY A 189 -22.19 -0.93 0.60
CA GLY A 189 -21.94 -1.66 -0.64
C GLY A 189 -21.98 -0.81 -1.91
N LYS A 190 -22.19 0.51 -1.81
CA LYS A 190 -22.15 1.42 -2.96
C LYS A 190 -20.73 1.88 -3.24
N VAL A 191 -20.37 2.03 -4.51
CA VAL A 191 -19.12 2.69 -4.90
C VAL A 191 -19.22 4.18 -4.57
N ILE A 192 -18.26 4.69 -3.77
CA ILE A 192 -18.13 6.13 -3.48
C ILE A 192 -17.44 6.82 -4.67
N GLY A 193 -16.43 6.16 -5.23
CA GLY A 193 -15.68 6.65 -6.38
C GLY A 193 -14.39 5.88 -6.58
N LYS A 194 -13.46 6.45 -7.34
CA LYS A 194 -12.17 5.86 -7.66
C LYS A 194 -11.05 6.91 -7.64
N SER A 195 -9.84 6.46 -7.30
CA SER A 195 -8.58 7.17 -7.54
C SER A 195 -7.80 6.43 -8.64
N ARG A 196 -7.05 7.13 -9.48
CA ARG A 196 -6.17 6.53 -10.49
C ARG A 196 -4.71 6.86 -10.16
N LYS A 197 -3.78 5.98 -10.54
CA LYS A 197 -2.35 6.12 -10.25
C LYS A 197 -1.78 7.40 -10.88
N ASN A 198 -1.31 8.33 -10.04
CA ASN A 198 -0.78 9.63 -10.48
C ASN A 198 0.63 9.53 -11.08
N HIS A 199 1.46 8.61 -10.58
CA HIS A 199 2.85 8.45 -10.99
C HIS A 199 3.06 7.03 -11.51
N ILE A 200 3.41 6.91 -12.79
CA ILE A 200 3.55 5.61 -13.47
C ILE A 200 5.05 5.26 -13.59
N PRO A 201 5.50 4.12 -13.04
CA PRO A 201 6.89 3.70 -13.18
C PRO A 201 7.20 3.27 -14.61
N ARG A 202 8.48 3.43 -14.95
CA ARG A 202 9.09 2.99 -16.22
C ARG A 202 10.43 2.29 -15.99
N ILE A 203 10.62 1.76 -14.78
CA ILE A 203 11.90 1.25 -14.29
C ILE A 203 11.92 -0.29 -14.35
N GLY A 204 12.96 -0.87 -14.95
CA GLY A 204 13.16 -2.31 -15.01
C GLY A 204 11.93 -3.12 -15.42
N ASP A 205 11.56 -4.07 -14.56
CA ASP A 205 10.39 -4.94 -14.72
C ASP A 205 9.05 -4.23 -14.47
N PHE A 206 9.06 -3.04 -13.86
CA PHE A 206 7.89 -2.19 -13.66
C PHE A 206 7.58 -1.38 -14.91
N SER A 207 7.37 -2.07 -16.04
CA SER A 207 7.06 -1.50 -17.36
C SER A 207 5.59 -1.04 -17.50
N GLU A 208 5.04 -0.48 -16.44
CA GLU A 208 3.61 -0.12 -16.31
C GLU A 208 3.12 0.88 -17.35
N SER A 209 3.97 1.85 -17.73
CA SER A 209 3.65 2.84 -18.78
C SER A 209 3.32 2.24 -20.14
N THR A 210 3.61 0.96 -20.36
CA THR A 210 3.19 0.22 -21.57
C THR A 210 1.69 -0.08 -21.57
N TYR A 211 1.04 -0.04 -20.40
CA TYR A 211 -0.35 -0.47 -20.20
C TYR A 211 -1.30 0.72 -19.94
N TYR A 212 -0.89 1.72 -19.16
CA TYR A 212 -1.74 2.83 -18.76
C TYR A 212 -0.97 4.14 -18.53
N MET A 213 -1.70 5.26 -18.56
CA MET A 213 -1.17 6.62 -18.45
C MET A 213 -1.40 7.24 -17.07
N GLU A 214 -0.71 8.35 -16.80
CA GLU A 214 -0.86 9.15 -15.58
C GLU A 214 -2.32 9.62 -15.40
N SER A 215 -2.83 9.49 -14.18
CA SER A 215 -4.18 9.91 -13.78
C SER A 215 -4.45 11.40 -14.03
N THR A 216 -5.68 11.70 -14.47
CA THR A 216 -6.23 13.07 -14.53
C THR A 216 -7.22 13.37 -13.39
N LEU A 217 -7.40 12.46 -12.43
CA LEU A 217 -8.37 12.61 -11.33
C LEU A 217 -7.82 13.40 -10.15
N GLY A 218 -6.53 13.73 -10.15
CA GLY A 218 -5.88 14.48 -9.09
C GLY A 218 -5.70 13.67 -7.81
N HIS A 219 -6.08 14.25 -6.66
CA HIS A 219 -5.81 13.68 -5.33
C HIS A 219 -7.10 13.55 -4.51
N PRO A 220 -8.08 12.73 -4.95
CA PRO A 220 -9.38 12.65 -4.29
C PRO A 220 -9.26 12.12 -2.85
N VAL A 221 -10.07 12.67 -1.95
CA VAL A 221 -10.26 12.21 -0.58
C VAL A 221 -11.73 11.79 -0.44
N PHE A 222 -11.94 10.60 0.12
CA PHE A 222 -13.25 9.99 0.26
C PHE A 222 -13.70 10.11 1.72
N ASP A 223 -14.80 10.83 1.93
CA ASP A 223 -15.42 10.96 3.25
C ASP A 223 -16.28 9.71 3.50
N THR A 224 -15.92 8.93 4.53
CA THR A 224 -16.57 7.66 4.86
C THR A 224 -17.14 7.71 6.27
N ALA A 225 -17.97 6.73 6.63
CA ALA A 225 -18.45 6.57 8.01
C ALA A 225 -17.31 6.41 9.04
N PHE A 226 -16.10 6.08 8.59
CA PHE A 226 -14.95 5.74 9.42
C PHE A 226 -13.76 6.70 9.21
N GLY A 227 -14.03 7.91 8.71
CA GLY A 227 -13.02 8.95 8.49
C GLY A 227 -12.70 9.20 7.02
N LYS A 228 -11.87 10.22 6.81
CA LYS A 228 -11.47 10.68 5.47
C LYS A 228 -10.26 9.90 4.97
N ILE A 229 -10.46 9.13 3.90
CA ILE A 229 -9.42 8.26 3.35
C ILE A 229 -8.95 8.72 1.98
N ALA A 230 -7.70 8.45 1.67
CA ALA A 230 -7.10 8.63 0.35
C ALA A 230 -6.28 7.40 -0.04
N ILE A 231 -5.98 7.28 -1.33
CA ILE A 231 -5.24 6.14 -1.87
C ILE A 231 -4.09 6.66 -2.73
N ASN A 232 -2.87 6.52 -2.22
CA ASN A 232 -1.66 6.76 -2.97
C ASN A 232 -1.19 5.44 -3.59
N VAL A 233 -1.42 5.24 -4.88
CA VAL A 233 -1.14 3.94 -5.52
C VAL A 233 0.36 3.77 -5.81
N CYS A 234 0.97 2.75 -5.20
CA CYS A 234 2.29 2.19 -5.48
C CYS A 234 3.41 3.21 -5.68
N TYR A 235 3.88 3.42 -6.92
CA TYR A 235 5.01 4.29 -7.27
C TYR A 235 4.79 5.76 -6.87
N GLY A 236 3.55 6.16 -6.62
CA GLY A 236 3.25 7.42 -5.97
C GLY A 236 3.85 7.54 -4.55
N ARG A 237 4.35 6.45 -3.95
CA ARG A 237 5.05 6.46 -2.65
C ARG A 237 6.35 7.27 -2.68
N HIS A 238 7.03 7.30 -3.82
CA HIS A 238 8.31 7.98 -3.99
C HIS A 238 8.18 9.51 -4.14
N HIS A 239 6.95 10.02 -4.17
CA HIS A 239 6.64 11.41 -4.50
C HIS A 239 6.05 12.12 -3.28
N PRO A 240 6.86 12.79 -2.44
CA PRO A 240 6.39 13.50 -1.25
C PRO A 240 5.22 14.46 -1.53
N GLN A 241 5.24 15.12 -2.69
CA GLN A 241 4.16 16.01 -3.14
C GLN A 241 2.83 15.30 -3.35
N ASN A 242 2.83 14.04 -3.79
CA ASN A 242 1.61 13.26 -4.00
C ASN A 242 0.94 12.96 -2.65
N TRP A 243 1.72 12.53 -1.65
CA TRP A 243 1.25 12.39 -0.27
C TRP A 243 0.73 13.71 0.31
N MET A 244 1.48 14.79 0.10
CA MET A 244 1.15 16.12 0.59
C MET A 244 -0.19 16.61 0.06
N MET A 245 -0.48 16.38 -1.22
CA MET A 245 -1.73 16.82 -1.84
C MET A 245 -2.95 16.08 -1.28
N TYR A 246 -2.87 14.77 -1.03
CA TYR A 246 -3.95 14.04 -0.34
C TYR A 246 -4.20 14.60 1.08
N ALA A 247 -3.13 14.90 1.82
CA ALA A 247 -3.25 15.47 3.16
C ALA A 247 -3.76 16.93 3.16
N LEU A 248 -3.38 17.74 2.16
CA LEU A 248 -3.96 19.07 1.93
C LEU A 248 -5.45 19.01 1.64
N ASN A 249 -5.90 17.97 0.93
CA ASN A 249 -7.33 17.70 0.71
C ASN A 249 -8.04 17.10 1.95
N GLY A 250 -7.33 16.94 3.07
CA GLY A 250 -7.92 16.58 4.35
C GLY A 250 -7.95 15.09 4.66
N ALA A 251 -7.14 14.26 3.99
CA ALA A 251 -6.99 12.86 4.34
C ALA A 251 -6.50 12.66 5.79
N GLU A 252 -7.16 11.76 6.50
CA GLU A 252 -6.79 11.30 7.85
C GLU A 252 -6.02 9.97 7.78
N ILE A 253 -6.35 9.14 6.79
CA ILE A 253 -5.69 7.87 6.48
C ILE A 253 -5.34 7.86 5.00
N ILE A 254 -4.08 7.56 4.65
CA ILE A 254 -3.66 7.36 3.27
C ILE A 254 -3.21 5.91 3.08
N PHE A 255 -4.01 5.11 2.37
CA PHE A 255 -3.63 3.77 1.97
C PHE A 255 -2.63 3.82 0.82
N ASN A 256 -1.66 2.91 0.84
CA ASN A 256 -0.65 2.78 -0.20
C ASN A 256 -0.53 1.34 -0.67
N PRO A 257 -1.45 0.89 -1.55
CA PRO A 257 -1.37 -0.42 -2.18
C PRO A 257 -0.19 -0.45 -3.16
N CYS A 258 0.69 -1.44 -3.03
CA CYS A 258 1.93 -1.58 -3.79
C CYS A 258 2.10 -3.03 -4.29
N ALA A 259 2.93 -3.20 -5.31
CA ALA A 259 3.53 -4.47 -5.70
C ALA A 259 5.01 -4.19 -6.02
N GLU A 260 5.91 -4.65 -5.15
CA GLU A 260 7.34 -4.34 -5.18
C GLU A 260 8.16 -5.57 -4.85
N VAL A 261 9.24 -5.79 -5.59
CA VAL A 261 10.10 -6.96 -5.43
C VAL A 261 11.41 -6.61 -4.75
N VAL A 262 12.03 -7.61 -4.12
CA VAL A 262 13.45 -7.58 -3.81
C VAL A 262 14.18 -7.72 -5.14
N GLU A 263 14.62 -6.60 -5.71
CA GLU A 263 15.51 -6.63 -6.85
C GLU A 263 16.87 -7.16 -6.37
N ASN A 264 17.24 -8.33 -6.88
CA ASN A 264 18.55 -8.90 -6.55
C ASN A 264 19.62 -7.95 -7.07
N LEU A 265 20.52 -7.55 -6.17
CA LEU A 265 21.85 -7.07 -6.49
C LEU A 265 22.40 -7.95 -7.61
N SER A 266 22.96 -7.33 -8.66
CA SER A 266 23.73 -8.07 -9.65
C SER A 266 24.72 -8.97 -8.88
N PRO A 267 24.66 -10.31 -8.98
CA PRO A 267 25.57 -11.17 -8.21
C PRO A 267 27.03 -10.83 -8.49
N GLU A 268 27.30 -10.37 -9.72
CA GLU A 268 28.59 -9.86 -10.19
C GLU A 268 28.93 -8.43 -9.74
N ASP A 269 27.96 -7.63 -9.26
CA ASP A 269 28.21 -6.24 -8.83
C ASP A 269 27.22 -5.76 -7.74
N PRO A 270 27.57 -5.91 -6.45
CA PRO A 270 26.75 -5.44 -5.33
C PRO A 270 26.64 -3.91 -5.23
N THR A 271 27.30 -3.14 -6.10
CA THR A 271 27.19 -1.68 -6.16
C THR A 271 26.08 -1.19 -7.11
N LYS A 272 25.56 -2.07 -7.98
CA LYS A 272 24.40 -1.77 -8.84
C LYS A 272 23.11 -1.85 -8.00
N LEU A 273 22.78 -0.72 -7.41
CA LEU A 273 21.63 -0.54 -6.53
C LEU A 273 20.37 -0.23 -7.34
N LEU A 274 19.47 -1.20 -7.39
CA LEU A 274 18.04 -0.94 -7.45
C LEU A 274 17.46 -1.68 -6.24
N LEU A 275 17.28 -1.00 -5.10
CA LEU A 275 16.78 -1.65 -3.89
C LEU A 275 15.50 -0.95 -3.44
N SER A 276 14.36 -1.55 -3.77
CA SER A 276 13.03 -1.10 -3.34
C SER A 276 12.81 -1.28 -1.83
N GLU A 277 13.21 -2.43 -1.29
CA GLU A 277 12.94 -2.81 0.11
C GLU A 277 13.53 -1.85 1.18
N PRO A 278 14.77 -1.34 1.08
CA PRO A 278 15.30 -0.36 2.03
C PRO A 278 14.49 0.94 2.12
N MET A 279 13.81 1.34 1.03
CA MET A 279 12.97 2.54 1.02
C MET A 279 11.61 2.30 1.70
N TRP A 280 11.16 1.04 1.78
CA TRP A 280 9.83 0.66 2.25
C TRP A 280 9.52 1.16 3.66
N ALA A 281 10.49 1.08 4.58
CA ALA A 281 10.31 1.52 5.96
C ALA A 281 10.43 3.05 6.16
N ILE A 282 10.80 3.78 5.09
CA ILE A 282 11.13 5.20 5.13
C ILE A 282 9.98 6.04 4.55
N GLU A 283 9.56 5.75 3.33
CA GLU A 283 8.76 6.69 2.52
C GLU A 283 7.35 6.91 3.07
N ALA A 284 6.59 5.84 3.29
CA ALA A 284 5.24 5.94 3.85
C ALA A 284 5.25 6.42 5.31
N ARG A 285 6.28 6.08 6.08
CA ARG A 285 6.46 6.60 7.45
C ARG A 285 6.77 8.10 7.45
N SER A 286 7.66 8.55 6.58
CA SER A 286 7.97 9.97 6.37
C SER A 286 6.72 10.73 5.93
N ALA A 287 5.90 10.15 5.05
CA ALA A 287 4.63 10.73 4.64
C ALA A 287 3.64 10.91 5.81
N ALA A 288 3.53 9.94 6.73
CA ALA A 288 2.71 10.07 7.93
C ALA A 288 3.18 11.25 8.81
N ILE A 289 4.49 11.35 9.05
CA ILE A 289 5.12 12.40 9.86
C ILE A 289 4.91 13.77 9.24
N ALA A 290 5.28 13.95 7.97
CA ALA A 290 5.27 15.25 7.30
C ALA A 290 3.86 15.83 7.13
N ASN A 291 2.83 14.96 7.13
CA ASN A 291 1.46 15.34 6.81
C ASN A 291 0.49 15.24 7.97
N HIS A 292 0.90 14.67 9.10
CA HIS A 292 0.07 14.37 10.26
C HIS A 292 -1.21 13.61 9.88
N CYS A 293 -1.03 12.50 9.17
CA CYS A 293 -2.07 11.52 8.88
C CYS A 293 -1.51 10.12 9.15
N PHE A 294 -2.38 9.12 9.22
CA PHE A 294 -1.96 7.72 9.18
C PHE A 294 -1.59 7.31 7.75
N THR A 295 -0.61 6.43 7.60
CA THR A 295 -0.32 5.78 6.32
C THR A 295 -0.33 4.26 6.47
N VAL A 296 -0.83 3.58 5.43
CA VAL A 296 -1.01 2.12 5.43
C VAL A 296 -0.41 1.55 4.15
N PRO A 297 0.93 1.38 4.08
CA PRO A 297 1.59 0.71 2.95
C PRO A 297 1.36 -0.81 2.98
N ILE A 298 0.97 -1.36 1.84
CA ILE A 298 0.60 -2.77 1.68
C ILE A 298 1.28 -3.31 0.43
N ASN A 299 2.24 -4.21 0.59
CA ASN A 299 2.89 -4.86 -0.55
C ASN A 299 2.30 -6.26 -0.78
N ARG A 300 2.41 -6.73 -2.02
CA ARG A 300 2.21 -8.13 -2.41
C ARG A 300 3.25 -9.05 -1.72
N VAL A 301 2.98 -10.35 -1.67
CA VAL A 301 3.97 -11.38 -1.28
C VAL A 301 4.07 -12.49 -2.32
N GLY A 302 5.16 -13.26 -2.26
CA GLY A 302 5.38 -14.44 -3.08
C GLY A 302 6.17 -14.16 -4.35
N ARG A 303 6.24 -15.18 -5.21
CA ARG A 303 6.92 -15.13 -6.51
C ARG A 303 5.93 -15.43 -7.61
N GLU A 304 6.16 -14.82 -8.76
CA GLU A 304 5.34 -15.00 -9.94
C GLU A 304 6.23 -15.31 -11.13
N SER A 305 5.95 -16.44 -11.78
CA SER A 305 6.65 -16.89 -12.98
C SER A 305 5.68 -16.91 -14.15
N PHE A 306 6.13 -16.47 -15.33
CA PHE A 306 5.31 -16.23 -16.52
C PHE A 306 5.62 -17.25 -17.63
N PRO A 307 4.69 -17.47 -18.59
CA PRO A 307 4.87 -18.49 -19.63
C PRO A 307 6.09 -18.25 -20.53
N ASN A 308 6.30 -16.99 -20.90
CA ASN A 308 7.34 -16.54 -21.83
C ASN A 308 8.47 -15.82 -21.09
N GLU A 309 9.66 -15.84 -21.67
CA GLU A 309 10.81 -15.13 -21.12
C GLU A 309 10.72 -13.63 -21.41
N PHE A 310 11.18 -12.81 -20.47
CA PHE A 310 11.31 -11.36 -20.61
C PHE A 310 12.69 -10.90 -20.08
N THR A 311 13.01 -9.63 -20.28
CA THR A 311 14.26 -9.02 -19.81
C THR A 311 13.98 -7.76 -18.99
N SER A 312 14.73 -7.57 -17.90
CA SER A 312 14.57 -6.45 -16.97
C SER A 312 15.30 -5.17 -17.40
N GLY A 313 15.99 -5.17 -18.55
CA GLY A 313 16.73 -4.00 -19.03
C GLY A 313 18.03 -3.70 -18.27
N ASP A 314 18.56 -4.67 -17.52
CA ASP A 314 19.75 -4.56 -16.67
C ASP A 314 20.98 -5.32 -17.23
N GLY A 315 20.85 -5.91 -18.42
CA GLY A 315 21.88 -6.69 -19.09
C GLY A 315 21.93 -8.17 -18.68
N ARG A 316 21.06 -8.65 -17.79
CA ARG A 316 20.93 -10.07 -17.46
C ARG A 316 20.24 -10.85 -18.58
N THR A 317 20.37 -12.18 -18.54
CA THR A 317 19.69 -13.08 -19.47
C THR A 317 18.17 -13.02 -19.30
N ALA A 318 17.46 -13.35 -20.37
CA ALA A 318 16.01 -13.50 -20.31
C ALA A 318 15.61 -14.58 -19.29
N HIS A 319 14.49 -14.36 -18.61
CA HIS A 319 14.01 -15.21 -17.52
C HIS A 319 12.48 -15.10 -17.42
N LYS A 320 11.88 -15.92 -16.54
CA LYS A 320 10.41 -16.02 -16.41
C LYS A 320 9.87 -15.49 -15.08
N GLU A 321 10.71 -15.23 -14.08
CA GLU A 321 10.28 -14.81 -12.73
C GLU A 321 10.59 -13.33 -12.50
N ILE A 322 9.60 -12.52 -12.07
CA ILE A 322 9.78 -11.08 -11.81
C ILE A 322 10.60 -10.77 -10.54
N GLY A 323 10.74 -11.76 -9.65
CA GLY A 323 11.36 -11.62 -8.34
C GLY A 323 10.40 -11.92 -7.21
N GLN A 324 10.88 -11.73 -5.97
CA GLN A 324 10.12 -11.97 -4.75
C GLN A 324 9.46 -10.67 -4.28
N PHE A 325 8.14 -10.63 -4.23
CA PHE A 325 7.42 -9.59 -3.52
C PHE A 325 7.62 -9.76 -2.00
N TYR A 326 7.98 -8.67 -1.31
CA TYR A 326 8.50 -8.71 0.07
C TYR A 326 7.50 -8.34 1.16
N GLY A 327 6.20 -8.22 0.87
CA GLY A 327 5.15 -8.02 1.88
C GLY A 327 5.45 -6.87 2.84
N SER A 328 5.63 -7.18 4.11
CA SER A 328 6.02 -6.20 5.13
C SER A 328 5.01 -5.06 5.28
N ALA A 329 3.72 -5.32 5.08
CA ALA A 329 2.69 -4.32 5.31
C ALA A 329 2.73 -3.82 6.76
N TYR A 330 2.51 -2.52 6.98
CA TYR A 330 2.52 -1.88 8.30
C TYR A 330 1.58 -0.68 8.35
N VAL A 331 1.39 -0.11 9.53
CA VAL A 331 0.71 1.18 9.72
C VAL A 331 1.68 2.16 10.38
N ALA A 332 1.85 3.33 9.78
CA ALA A 332 2.59 4.44 10.39
C ALA A 332 1.63 5.54 10.85
N ALA A 333 1.98 6.12 11.99
CA ALA A 333 1.20 7.12 12.70
C ALA A 333 1.80 8.52 12.53
N PRO A 334 0.97 9.56 12.69
CA PRO A 334 1.40 10.95 12.51
C PRO A 334 2.37 11.47 13.57
N ASP A 335 2.54 10.76 14.68
CA ASP A 335 3.51 11.05 15.74
C ASP A 335 4.91 10.45 15.45
N GLY A 336 5.08 9.82 14.29
CA GLY A 336 6.31 9.15 13.87
C GLY A 336 6.45 7.71 14.36
N SER A 337 5.50 7.21 15.16
CA SER A 337 5.46 5.80 15.52
C SER A 337 4.90 4.92 14.40
N ARG A 338 5.14 3.61 14.45
CA ARG A 338 4.62 2.64 13.48
C ARG A 338 4.53 1.24 14.07
N THR A 339 3.65 0.42 13.51
CA THR A 339 3.59 -1.01 13.82
C THR A 339 4.81 -1.77 13.26
N PRO A 340 5.10 -2.94 13.85
CA PRO A 340 5.81 -4.02 13.16
C PRO A 340 5.25 -4.29 11.76
N GLY A 341 6.11 -4.81 10.87
CA GLY A 341 5.68 -5.30 9.57
C GLY A 341 5.05 -6.69 9.67
N LEU A 342 4.15 -7.03 8.75
CA LEU A 342 3.81 -8.43 8.47
C LEU A 342 5.02 -9.18 7.89
N SER A 343 4.87 -10.51 7.75
CA SER A 343 5.87 -11.36 7.11
C SER A 343 6.26 -10.86 5.72
N ARG A 344 7.49 -11.14 5.31
CA ARG A 344 7.99 -10.86 3.96
C ARG A 344 7.54 -11.88 2.93
N THR A 345 7.12 -13.06 3.38
CA THR A 345 6.93 -14.23 2.51
C THR A 345 5.57 -14.89 2.67
N LYS A 346 4.80 -14.56 3.73
CA LYS A 346 3.48 -15.13 3.99
C LYS A 346 2.34 -14.18 3.67
N ASP A 347 1.24 -14.77 3.22
CA ASP A 347 -0.06 -14.10 3.18
C ASP A 347 -0.42 -13.65 4.60
N GLY A 348 -1.07 -12.49 4.74
CA GLY A 348 -1.45 -12.01 6.06
C GLY A 348 -2.41 -10.82 6.10
N VAL A 349 -3.00 -10.65 7.28
CA VAL A 349 -3.95 -9.60 7.64
C VAL A 349 -3.38 -8.82 8.83
N LEU A 350 -3.18 -7.52 8.67
CA LEU A 350 -2.79 -6.63 9.76
C LEU A 350 -3.99 -5.77 10.15
N VAL A 351 -4.48 -5.90 11.38
CA VAL A 351 -5.59 -5.11 11.93
C VAL A 351 -5.03 -4.10 12.91
N VAL A 352 -5.27 -2.80 12.71
CA VAL A 352 -4.77 -1.75 13.61
C VAL A 352 -5.91 -0.86 14.05
N GLU A 353 -6.15 -0.80 15.36
CA GLU A 353 -7.04 0.21 15.95
C GLU A 353 -6.26 1.52 16.06
N ILE A 354 -6.78 2.58 15.44
CA ILE A 354 -6.20 3.92 15.44
C ILE A 354 -7.22 4.93 15.97
N ASP A 355 -6.77 5.93 16.72
CA ASP A 355 -7.58 7.10 17.05
C ASP A 355 -7.26 8.27 16.10
N LEU A 356 -8.24 8.65 15.27
CA LEU A 356 -8.07 9.72 14.28
C LEU A 356 -7.84 11.09 14.91
N ASN A 357 -8.13 11.28 16.20
CA ASN A 357 -7.80 12.53 16.90
C ASN A 357 -6.29 12.78 16.96
N LEU A 358 -5.45 11.74 16.89
CA LEU A 358 -3.99 11.87 16.87
C LEU A 358 -3.50 12.75 15.69
N CYS A 359 -4.22 12.73 14.56
CA CYS A 359 -3.91 13.57 13.41
C CYS A 359 -3.99 15.06 13.76
N ARG A 360 -4.96 15.49 14.58
CA ARG A 360 -5.06 16.89 15.01
C ARG A 360 -4.04 17.21 16.10
N GLN A 361 -3.91 16.35 17.09
CA GLN A 361 -2.99 16.56 18.22
C GLN A 361 -1.56 16.78 17.74
N THR A 362 -1.11 15.98 16.77
CA THR A 362 0.23 16.11 16.18
C THR A 362 0.37 17.35 15.29
N LYS A 363 -0.68 17.75 14.54
CA LYS A 363 -0.69 19.02 13.79
C LYS A 363 -0.49 20.22 14.72
N ASP A 364 -1.20 20.23 15.84
CA ASP A 364 -1.16 21.33 16.80
C ASP A 364 0.18 21.34 17.58
N HIS A 365 0.67 20.16 17.98
CA HIS A 365 1.90 20.04 18.75
C HIS A 365 3.17 20.34 17.93
N LEU A 366 3.29 19.78 16.73
CA LEU A 366 4.49 19.88 15.89
C LEU A 366 4.42 21.03 14.88
N CYS A 367 3.22 21.55 14.61
CA CYS A 367 3.00 22.75 13.80
C CYS A 367 3.46 22.66 12.33
N PHE A 368 3.76 21.48 11.76
CA PHE A 368 4.26 21.42 10.37
C PHE A 368 3.26 21.99 9.37
N ARG A 369 1.95 21.80 9.58
CA ARG A 369 0.90 22.39 8.71
C ARG A 369 0.83 23.90 8.82
N MET A 370 1.13 24.47 9.99
CA MET A 370 1.14 25.91 10.20
C MET A 370 2.31 26.59 9.48
N THR A 371 3.43 25.88 9.30
CA THR A 371 4.69 26.42 8.76
C THR A 371 4.98 25.99 7.32
N GLN A 372 4.01 25.41 6.58
CA GLN A 372 4.26 24.83 5.25
C GLN A 372 4.64 25.84 4.16
N ARG A 373 4.28 27.12 4.31
CA ARG A 373 4.54 28.17 3.30
C ARG A 373 4.11 27.77 1.87
N LEU A 374 2.88 27.28 1.73
CA LEU A 374 2.36 26.78 0.45
C LEU A 374 2.42 27.83 -0.67
N ASP A 375 2.24 29.11 -0.33
CA ASP A 375 2.34 30.24 -1.25
C ASP A 375 3.74 30.37 -1.87
N LEU A 376 4.79 30.14 -1.07
CA LEU A 376 6.17 30.12 -1.53
C LEU A 376 6.38 28.94 -2.48
N TYR A 377 6.06 27.72 -2.03
CA TYR A 377 6.30 26.51 -2.81
C TYR A 377 5.50 26.49 -4.11
N ALA A 378 4.26 26.98 -4.11
CA ALA A 378 3.46 27.10 -5.32
C ALA A 378 4.16 27.97 -6.37
N LYS A 379 4.62 29.18 -5.98
CA LYS A 379 5.36 30.08 -6.88
C LYS A 379 6.67 29.44 -7.36
N SER A 380 7.42 28.81 -6.46
CA SER A 380 8.70 28.17 -6.79
C SER A 380 8.53 26.99 -7.74
N ILE A 381 7.53 26.14 -7.53
CA ILE A 381 7.23 25.00 -8.40
C ILE A 381 6.75 25.50 -9.77
N THR A 382 5.87 26.51 -9.82
CA THR A 382 5.45 27.12 -11.08
C THR A 382 6.63 27.68 -11.86
N ALA A 383 7.54 28.41 -11.20
CA ALA A 383 8.75 28.91 -11.84
C ALA A 383 9.64 27.76 -12.35
N ALA A 384 9.85 26.72 -11.54
CA ALA A 384 10.67 25.56 -11.89
C ALA A 384 10.08 24.68 -13.02
N ALA A 385 8.77 24.76 -13.24
CA ALA A 385 8.08 24.04 -14.32
C ALA A 385 8.19 24.75 -15.68
N ASP A 386 8.66 26.00 -15.74
CA ASP A 386 8.92 26.70 -17.00
C ASP A 386 10.11 26.05 -17.74
N PRO A 387 9.98 25.69 -19.03
CA PRO A 387 11.10 25.14 -19.82
C PRO A 387 12.34 26.04 -19.88
N ASN A 388 12.19 27.34 -19.63
CA ASN A 388 13.27 28.33 -19.63
C ASN A 388 13.80 28.66 -18.22
N TYR A 389 13.33 27.95 -17.19
CA TYR A 389 13.76 28.17 -15.81
C TYR A 389 15.28 28.06 -15.68
N LYS A 390 15.86 29.06 -15.02
CA LYS A 390 17.27 29.05 -14.63
C LYS A 390 17.33 28.78 -13.12
N PRO A 391 17.93 27.66 -12.69
CA PRO A 391 18.11 27.38 -11.27
C PRO A 391 18.85 28.53 -10.58
N ASP A 392 18.38 28.89 -9.39
CA ASP A 392 18.98 29.92 -8.56
C ASP A 392 20.31 29.43 -7.96
N ILE A 393 21.40 29.60 -8.73
CA ILE A 393 22.74 29.14 -8.39
C ILE A 393 23.68 30.35 -8.34
N HIS A 394 24.18 30.66 -7.15
CA HIS A 394 25.19 31.70 -6.95
C HIS A 394 26.61 31.13 -7.08
N ARG A 395 27.47 31.78 -7.89
CA ARG A 395 28.88 31.39 -8.11
C ARG A 395 29.81 32.49 -7.63
N GLU A 396 31.01 32.11 -7.20
CA GLU A 396 32.10 33.05 -6.92
C GLU A 396 32.44 33.84 -8.20
N LYS A 397 32.68 35.15 -8.04
CA LYS A 397 32.89 36.08 -9.16
C LYS A 397 34.36 36.21 -9.52
#